data_AF-W9ZV41-F1
#
_entry.id   AF-W9ZV41-F1
#
_cell.length_a   1.000
_cell.length_b   1.000
_cell.length_c   1.000
_cell.angle_alpha   90.00
_cell.angle_beta   90.00
_cell.angle_gamma   90.00
#
_symmetry.space_group_name_H-M   'P 1'
#
loop_
_entity.id
_entity.type
_entity.pdbx_description
1 polymer ?
#
loop_
_entity_poly.entity_id
_entity_poly.type
_entity_poly.pdbx_seq_one_letter_code
_entity_poly.pdbx_strand_id
1 'polypeptide(L)'
;MVTQREILDAVQCATGTTDADWDIKTRDVNEVAREYEDKISQGDGVAPFIKFFVTHFLEGHGGDFNHKADSTELEKLEQLGLHKEDLVQAIKVTLQ
;
A
#
# COMPACT_ATOMS: atom_id res chain seq x y z
N MET A 1 -9.21 -0.69 -1.91
CA MET A 1 -7.75 -0.67 -1.62
C MET A 1 -7.36 0.63 -0.93
N VAL A 2 -6.37 0.62 -0.03
CA VAL A 2 -5.77 1.85 0.50
C VAL A 2 -4.68 2.33 -0.46
N THR A 3 -4.63 3.62 -0.74
CA THR A 3 -3.64 4.26 -1.62
C THR A 3 -2.32 4.53 -0.89
N GLN A 4 -1.23 4.74 -1.64
CA GLN A 4 0.06 5.14 -1.05
C GLN A 4 -0.04 6.48 -0.29
N ARG A 5 -0.89 7.40 -0.75
CA ARG A 5 -1.12 8.69 -0.09
C ARG A 5 -1.84 8.52 1.25
N GLU A 6 -2.89 7.70 1.30
CA GLU A 6 -3.60 7.39 2.55
C GLU A 6 -2.69 6.69 3.58
N ILE A 7 -1.76 5.85 3.12
CA ILE A 7 -0.73 5.27 4.00
C ILE A 7 0.18 6.36 4.58
N LEU A 8 0.67 7.29 3.74
CA LEU A 8 1.51 8.39 4.22
C LEU A 8 0.76 9.33 5.16
N ASP A 9 -0.52 9.62 4.88
CA ASP A 9 -1.39 10.41 5.77
C ASP A 9 -1.53 9.74 7.15
N ALA A 10 -1.70 8.42 7.18
CA ALA A 10 -1.79 7.67 8.42
C ALA A 10 -0.46 7.70 9.20
N VAL A 11 0.68 7.59 8.50
CA VAL A 11 2.02 7.72 9.11
C VAL A 11 2.22 9.12 9.70
N GLN A 12 1.87 10.16 8.95
CA GLN A 12 1.95 11.56 9.38
C GLN A 12 1.09 11.81 10.62
N CYS A 13 -0.15 11.31 10.62
CA CYS A 13 -1.04 11.35 11.78
C CYS A 13 -0.44 10.62 13.00
N ALA A 14 0.10 9.42 12.80
CA ALA A 14 0.70 8.63 13.88
C ALA A 14 1.95 9.27 14.50
N THR A 15 2.72 10.00 13.68
CA THR A 15 4.01 10.59 14.06
C THR A 15 3.94 12.08 14.38
N GLY A 16 2.79 12.73 14.16
CA GLY A 16 2.65 14.18 14.32
C GLY A 16 3.45 15.00 13.31
N THR A 17 3.72 14.44 12.13
CA THR A 17 4.46 15.09 11.04
C THR A 17 3.52 15.54 9.93
N THR A 18 4.03 16.34 9.01
CA THR A 18 3.33 16.90 7.84
C THR A 18 4.16 16.70 6.57
N ASP A 19 3.63 17.03 5.40
CA ASP A 19 4.40 16.93 4.15
C ASP A 19 5.72 17.74 4.17
N ALA A 20 5.79 18.82 4.98
CA ALA A 20 7.02 19.61 5.12
C ALA A 20 8.16 18.85 5.81
N ASP A 21 7.85 17.79 6.54
CA ASP A 21 8.81 16.96 7.27
C ASP A 21 9.33 15.78 6.44
N TRP A 22 8.83 15.58 5.20
CA TRP A 22 9.13 14.43 4.35
C TRP A 22 9.65 14.85 2.97
N ASP A 23 10.65 14.13 2.44
CA ASP A 23 11.07 14.24 1.03
C ASP A 23 10.19 13.34 0.15
N ILE A 24 9.04 13.88 -0.27
CA ILE A 24 8.04 13.16 -1.05
C ILE A 24 8.37 13.28 -2.54
N LYS A 25 8.56 12.14 -3.20
CA LYS A 25 8.83 12.07 -4.65
C LYS A 25 7.77 11.27 -5.36
N THR A 26 7.23 11.84 -6.44
CA THR A 26 6.31 11.17 -7.35
C THR A 26 7.07 10.79 -8.61
N ARG A 27 6.80 9.59 -9.14
CA ARG A 27 7.36 9.11 -10.41
C ARG A 27 6.23 8.73 -11.35
N ASP A 28 6.46 8.89 -12.65
CA ASP A 28 5.55 8.36 -13.67
C ASP A 28 5.58 6.83 -13.65
N VAL A 29 4.40 6.23 -13.59
CA VAL A 29 4.27 4.77 -13.48
C VAL A 29 4.80 4.04 -14.72
N ASN A 30 4.69 4.63 -15.91
CA ASN A 30 5.17 4.01 -17.15
C ASN A 30 6.70 4.03 -17.22
N GLU A 31 7.34 5.07 -16.69
CA GLU A 31 8.79 5.11 -16.53
C GLU A 31 9.28 4.02 -15.58
N VAL A 32 8.65 3.89 -14.41
CA VAL A 32 8.97 2.84 -13.44
C VAL A 32 8.74 1.45 -14.06
N ALA A 33 7.69 1.31 -14.86
CA ALA A 33 7.37 0.06 -15.56
C ALA A 33 8.44 -0.35 -16.57
N ARG A 34 8.89 0.58 -17.41
CA ARG A 34 10.00 0.32 -18.32
C ARG A 34 11.27 -0.05 -17.57
N GLU A 35 11.58 0.68 -16.49
CA GLU A 35 12.79 0.44 -15.70
C GLU A 35 12.83 -0.96 -15.10
N TYR A 36 11.74 -1.43 -14.48
CA TYR A 36 11.74 -2.78 -13.90
C TYR A 36 11.74 -3.86 -14.98
N GLU A 37 11.08 -3.69 -16.13
CA GLU A 37 11.09 -4.70 -17.20
C GLU A 37 12.49 -4.82 -17.82
N ASP A 38 13.16 -3.69 -18.07
CA ASP A 38 14.52 -3.67 -18.58
C ASP A 38 15.49 -4.39 -17.62
N LYS A 39 15.40 -4.10 -16.32
CA LYS A 39 16.23 -4.75 -15.29
C LYS A 39 15.92 -6.24 -15.15
N ILE A 40 14.66 -6.64 -15.21
CA ILE A 40 14.25 -8.06 -15.22
C ILE A 40 14.90 -8.77 -16.41
N SER A 41 14.88 -8.16 -17.60
CA SER A 41 15.49 -8.73 -18.81
C SER A 41 17.01 -8.93 -18.69
N GLN A 42 17.66 -8.16 -17.82
CA GLN A 42 19.10 -8.23 -17.52
C GLN A 42 19.42 -9.22 -16.39
N GLY A 43 18.42 -9.89 -15.80
CA GLY A 43 18.60 -10.85 -14.73
C GLY A 43 18.72 -10.23 -13.33
N ASP A 44 18.29 -8.97 -13.15
CA ASP A 44 18.20 -8.34 -11.84
C ASP A 44 17.13 -9.04 -10.99
N GLY A 45 17.55 -9.72 -9.93
CA GLY A 45 16.66 -10.45 -9.02
C GLY A 45 15.79 -9.55 -8.13
N VAL A 46 16.08 -8.25 -8.01
CA VAL A 46 15.32 -7.28 -7.22
C VAL A 46 14.19 -6.65 -8.04
N ALA A 47 14.39 -6.45 -9.34
CA ALA A 47 13.42 -5.80 -10.22
C ALA A 47 12.01 -6.45 -10.24
N PRO A 48 11.84 -7.79 -10.15
CA PRO A 48 10.53 -8.41 -9.98
C PRO A 48 9.78 -7.95 -8.72
N PHE A 49 10.49 -7.67 -7.62
CA PHE A 49 9.87 -7.18 -6.39
C PHE A 49 9.38 -5.74 -6.55
N ILE A 50 10.12 -4.91 -7.28
CA ILE A 50 9.69 -3.54 -7.60
C ILE A 50 8.38 -3.59 -8.40
N LYS A 51 8.33 -4.43 -9.45
CA LYS A 51 7.12 -4.67 -10.24
C LYS A 51 5.95 -5.08 -9.35
N PHE A 52 6.18 -6.06 -8.46
CA PHE A 52 5.18 -6.51 -7.50
C PHE A 52 4.61 -5.35 -6.69
N PHE A 53 5.44 -4.56 -5.99
CA PHE A 53 4.93 -3.46 -5.16
C PHE A 53 4.19 -2.40 -5.95
N VAL A 54 4.72 -2.00 -7.12
CA VAL A 54 4.08 -0.97 -7.93
C VAL A 54 2.71 -1.42 -8.40
N THR A 55 2.58 -2.64 -8.95
CA THR A 55 1.30 -3.11 -9.48
C THR A 55 0.26 -3.34 -8.39
N HIS A 56 0.64 -3.55 -7.13
CA HIS A 56 -0.32 -3.67 -6.03
C HIS A 56 -1.10 -2.37 -5.78
N PHE A 57 -0.57 -1.22 -6.18
CA PHE A 57 -1.27 0.06 -6.04
C PHE A 57 -1.96 0.52 -7.33
N LEU A 58 -1.90 -0.27 -8.40
CA LEU A 58 -2.54 0.06 -9.67
C LEU A 58 -3.92 -0.60 -9.78
N GLU A 59 -4.90 0.19 -10.19
CA GLU A 59 -6.25 -0.30 -10.44
C GLU A 59 -6.24 -1.39 -11.53
N GLY A 60 -7.01 -2.46 -11.32
CA GLY A 60 -7.08 -3.58 -12.27
C GLY A 60 -5.92 -4.58 -12.19
N HIS A 61 -4.88 -4.33 -11.39
CA HIS A 61 -3.73 -5.23 -11.23
C HIS A 61 -3.84 -6.20 -10.03
N GLY A 62 -5.03 -6.28 -9.42
CA GLY A 62 -5.36 -7.31 -8.43
C GLY A 62 -4.95 -7.01 -6.98
N GLY A 63 -4.35 -5.84 -6.71
CA GLY A 63 -3.99 -5.41 -5.35
C GLY A 63 -5.18 -4.94 -4.50
N ASP A 64 -6.31 -4.59 -5.12
CA ASP A 64 -7.53 -4.34 -4.37
C ASP A 64 -8.18 -5.67 -3.99
N PHE A 65 -8.15 -6.06 -2.72
CA PHE A 65 -8.86 -7.25 -2.26
C PHE A 65 -10.26 -6.96 -1.75
N ASN A 66 -10.60 -5.68 -1.52
CA ASN A 66 -11.90 -5.31 -0.93
C ASN A 66 -13.06 -5.64 -1.87
N HIS A 67 -12.84 -5.59 -3.19
CA HIS A 67 -13.86 -5.98 -4.16
C HIS A 67 -14.20 -7.49 -4.12
N LYS A 68 -13.38 -8.31 -3.45
CA LYS A 68 -13.62 -9.75 -3.26
C LYS A 68 -14.25 -10.07 -1.91
N ALA A 69 -14.33 -9.10 -1.00
CA ALA A 69 -14.89 -9.30 0.32
C ALA A 69 -16.42 -9.21 0.27
N ASP A 70 -17.09 -10.19 0.86
CA ASP A 70 -18.53 -10.16 1.06
C ASP A 70 -18.85 -9.29 2.28
N SER A 71 -19.68 -8.25 2.10
CA SER A 71 -20.04 -7.32 3.17
C SER A 71 -20.75 -8.01 4.34
N THR A 72 -21.56 -9.03 4.05
CA THR A 72 -22.28 -9.82 5.05
C THR A 72 -21.31 -10.62 5.91
N GLU A 73 -20.26 -11.18 5.29
CA GLU A 73 -19.23 -11.91 6.04
C GLU A 73 -18.38 -10.95 6.89
N LEU A 74 -18.08 -9.75 6.41
CA LEU A 74 -17.38 -8.72 7.19
C LEU A 74 -18.17 -8.32 8.45
N GLU A 75 -19.48 -8.12 8.34
CA GLU A 75 -20.34 -7.80 9.49
C GLU A 75 -20.35 -8.94 10.54
N LYS A 76 -20.36 -10.20 10.11
CA LYS A 76 -20.26 -11.35 11.03
C LYS A 76 -18.94 -11.37 11.78
N LEU A 77 -17.83 -11.08 11.09
CA LEU A 77 -16.51 -11.00 11.73
C LEU A 77 -16.50 -9.91 12.80
N GLU A 78 -17.12 -8.77 12.52
CA GLU A 78 -17.23 -7.65 13.46
C GLU A 78 -17.99 -8.04 14.74
N GLN A 79 -19.08 -8.81 14.61
CA GLN A 79 -19.83 -9.36 15.76
C GLN A 79 -19.02 -10.35 16.60
N LEU A 80 -18.00 -10.99 16.01
CA LEU A 80 -17.08 -11.91 16.70
C LEU A 80 -15.87 -11.20 17.30
N GLY A 81 -15.82 -9.86 17.27
CA GLY A 81 -14.70 -9.06 17.77
C GLY A 81 -13.51 -8.96 16.81
N LEU A 82 -13.65 -9.46 15.57
CA LEU A 82 -12.67 -9.30 14.52
C LEU A 82 -12.95 -8.00 13.76
N HIS A 83 -12.63 -6.89 14.42
CA HIS A 83 -12.86 -5.54 13.89
C HIS A 83 -11.90 -5.23 12.74
N LYS A 84 -12.33 -4.34 11.85
CA LYS A 84 -11.46 -3.76 10.85
C LYS A 84 -10.30 -3.02 11.54
N GLU A 85 -9.09 -3.30 11.10
CA GLU A 85 -7.90 -2.65 11.65
C GLU A 85 -7.90 -1.14 11.33
N ASP A 86 -7.49 -0.35 12.32
CA ASP A 86 -7.17 1.06 12.15
C ASP A 86 -5.70 1.20 11.77
N LEU A 87 -5.46 1.72 10.56
CA LEU A 87 -4.12 1.90 10.02
C LEU A 87 -3.24 2.81 10.89
N VAL A 88 -3.78 3.88 11.47
CA VAL A 88 -3.04 4.78 12.35
C VAL A 88 -2.64 4.04 13.62
N GLN A 89 -3.56 3.25 14.19
CA GLN A 89 -3.28 2.48 15.39
C GLN A 89 -2.24 1.37 15.12
N ALA A 90 -2.32 0.68 13.99
CA ALA A 90 -1.35 -0.32 13.57
C ALA A 90 0.07 0.28 13.41
N ILE A 91 0.17 1.48 12.82
CA ILE A 91 1.43 2.20 12.71
C ILE A 91 1.96 2.57 14.10
N LYS A 92 1.12 3.11 14.99
CA LYS A 92 1.52 3.46 16.36
C LYS A 92 2.07 2.26 17.14
N VAL A 93 1.47 1.08 16.98
CA VAL A 93 1.96 -0.16 17.60
C VAL A 93 3.33 -0.55 17.04
N THR A 94 3.55 -0.38 15.73
CA THR A 94 4.82 -0.73 15.07
C THR A 94 5.98 0.19 15.48
N LEU A 95 5.70 1.41 15.90
CA LEU A 95 6.71 2.40 16.31
C LEU A 95 7.18 2.24 17.76
N GLN A 96 6.60 1.31 18.53
CA GLN A 96 6.96 1.01 19.92
C GLN A 96 8.04 -0.08 19.98
#